data_AF-A0A6M1TWB5-F1
#
_entry.id   AF-A0A6M1TWB5-F1
#
_cell.length_a   1.000
_cell.length_b   1.000
_cell.length_c   1.000
_cell.angle_alpha   90.00
_cell.angle_beta   90.00
_cell.angle_gamma   90.00
#
_symmetry.space_group_name_H-M   'P 1'
#
loop_
_entity.id
_entity.type
_entity.pdbx_description
1 polymer ?
#
loop_
_entity_poly.entity_id
_entity_poly.type
_entity_poly.pdbx_seq_one_letter_code
_entity_poly.pdbx_strand_id
1 'polypeptide(L)'
;MEVKTKTSRSSPDLGVAERASKAQTVSSRPPNLARWFWGFFFLMAAITLALAILAAARLWYVPPIARSEIPADDRPMASAPSEHSASELDSKLKDANKVALEAVTELIDPLLDGAYAPVYEAIPIYADHHYSVWGEYAELGAAALGDVGAKLQEMLFDGLDSRLRVVGQDLDRRFDSLFETELTASVNDAGMSDLGPLTKRAIDNAISRMAITVPVSTATAIGTAATIKAVASTMAKKIASKLAVKATAKAGGKWAATIGGAGTGALACSWTGPGAGLCAAVGGVGAWLIADYGIVKLDEYWNRTEFEADLRAMIDEQKAADKVALAQALKERAESVQGASSEIVQDYDFTIRELSGVGNAEVCRGVEELRARYEPLRMNLRARTPEVLANLRISIKENSGDLSLGPIVREMEGNLKAAAFVSVGEVRIQGNLPEHFRADRDVSGSVFVEGAPIPFARRPASEIRGFNVSVASGKQIGVHETLNIGLSIEQHLRVRGNRFFAGSVGIDAFEAIGTADGLDHRVQQQLMISNYANAQRSGEFAGAGKAAESTVDLSIRLIASPLPELKEVVHCQ
;
A
#
# COMPACT_ATOMS: atom_id res chain seq x y z
N MET A 1 -10.77 65.99 35.52
CA MET A 1 -11.82 66.61 34.69
C MET A 1 -12.44 65.52 33.84
N GLU A 2 -13.62 65.07 34.25
CA GLU A 2 -14.47 64.08 33.59
C GLU A 2 -15.20 64.70 32.40
N VAL A 3 -15.43 63.94 31.32
CA VAL A 3 -16.63 64.10 30.49
C VAL A 3 -17.16 62.71 30.12
N LYS A 4 -18.29 62.35 30.75
CA LYS A 4 -19.21 61.27 30.38
C LYS A 4 -20.13 61.75 29.26
N THR A 5 -20.48 60.87 28.32
CA THR A 5 -21.81 60.90 27.69
C THR A 5 -22.34 59.50 27.46
N LYS A 6 -23.61 59.37 27.84
CA LYS A 6 -24.44 58.19 28.03
C LYS A 6 -25.61 58.37 27.07
N THR A 7 -26.00 57.34 26.31
CA THR A 7 -27.30 57.38 25.60
C THR A 7 -27.97 56.01 25.63
N SER A 8 -29.18 56.04 26.18
CA SER A 8 -30.13 54.96 26.43
C SER A 8 -31.39 55.25 25.59
N ARG A 9 -32.01 54.21 25.02
CA ARG A 9 -33.42 54.11 24.58
C ARG A 9 -33.76 52.61 24.55
N SER A 10 -34.57 52.05 25.44
CA SER A 10 -36.03 52.17 25.70
C SER A 10 -36.89 51.51 24.62
N SER A 11 -37.62 50.46 25.04
CA SER A 11 -38.58 49.59 24.35
C SER A 11 -39.74 50.33 23.63
N PRO A 12 -40.59 49.56 22.91
CA PRO A 12 -41.87 49.22 23.55
C PRO A 12 -42.33 47.77 23.38
N ASP A 13 -43.10 47.34 24.39
CA ASP A 13 -43.99 46.19 24.43
C ASP A 13 -45.04 46.19 23.31
N LEU A 14 -45.44 45.00 22.86
CA LEU A 14 -46.81 44.67 22.48
C LEU A 14 -47.00 43.15 22.57
N GLY A 15 -47.80 42.73 23.56
CA GLY A 15 -48.14 41.34 23.80
C GLY A 15 -49.26 40.83 22.90
N VAL A 16 -49.26 39.52 22.66
CA VAL A 16 -50.45 38.73 22.35
C VAL A 16 -50.28 37.36 23.00
N ALA A 17 -51.28 36.97 23.79
CA ALA A 17 -51.42 35.68 24.41
C ALA A 17 -52.09 34.69 23.44
N GLU A 18 -51.60 33.46 23.31
CA GLU A 18 -52.49 32.32 23.03
C GLU A 18 -51.92 30.92 23.38
N ARG A 19 -52.63 30.26 24.30
CA ARG A 19 -52.94 28.82 24.45
C ARG A 19 -51.86 27.74 24.29
N ALA A 20 -51.56 27.14 25.45
CA ALA A 20 -51.71 25.72 25.77
C ALA A 20 -51.41 24.64 24.69
N SER A 21 -50.26 23.97 24.85
CA SER A 21 -50.13 22.53 24.59
C SER A 21 -49.06 21.94 25.52
N LYS A 22 -49.49 21.18 26.53
CA LYS A 22 -48.61 20.36 27.38
C LYS A 22 -48.17 19.14 26.57
N ALA A 23 -47.06 19.25 25.86
CA ALA A 23 -46.34 18.09 25.34
C ALA A 23 -45.44 17.54 26.45
N GLN A 24 -45.70 16.30 26.87
CA GLN A 24 -44.78 15.52 27.70
C GLN A 24 -43.47 15.31 26.95
N THR A 25 -42.42 16.02 27.36
CA THR A 25 -41.05 15.75 26.93
C THR A 25 -40.54 14.52 27.67
N VAL A 26 -40.60 13.36 27.03
CA VAL A 26 -39.84 12.18 27.45
C VAL A 26 -38.36 12.53 27.27
N SER A 27 -37.69 12.82 28.39
CA SER A 27 -36.24 13.01 28.47
C SER A 27 -35.54 11.67 28.20
N SER A 28 -35.29 11.35 26.93
CA SER A 28 -34.33 10.32 26.56
C SER A 28 -32.92 10.88 26.79
N ARG A 29 -32.27 10.45 27.89
CA ARG A 29 -30.85 10.72 28.09
C ARG A 29 -30.10 10.18 26.87
N PRO A 30 -29.22 10.98 26.23
CA PRO A 30 -28.43 10.51 25.10
C PRO A 30 -27.62 9.28 25.54
N PRO A 31 -27.60 8.19 24.75
CA PRO A 31 -26.83 7.01 25.09
C PRO A 31 -25.37 7.42 25.25
N ASN A 32 -24.76 6.96 26.35
CA ASN A 32 -23.35 7.22 26.65
C ASN A 32 -22.47 6.47 25.64
N LEU A 33 -22.26 7.05 24.45
CA LEU A 33 -21.49 6.48 23.34
C LEU A 33 -20.08 6.04 23.78
N ALA A 34 -19.49 6.74 24.76
CA ALA A 34 -18.22 6.35 25.36
C ALA A 34 -18.25 4.96 26.00
N ARG A 35 -19.35 4.58 26.69
CA ARG A 35 -19.49 3.26 27.29
C ARG A 35 -19.61 2.15 26.25
N TRP A 36 -20.29 2.43 25.14
CA TRP A 36 -20.42 1.49 24.02
C TRP A 36 -19.09 1.27 23.30
N PHE A 37 -18.34 2.34 23.08
CA PHE A 37 -17.00 2.28 22.47
C PHE A 37 -16.04 1.42 23.30
N TRP A 38 -15.94 1.67 24.61
CA TRP A 38 -15.08 0.88 25.49
C TRP A 38 -15.54 -0.58 25.61
N GLY A 39 -16.86 -0.83 25.64
CA GLY A 39 -17.41 -2.19 25.64
C GLY A 39 -17.00 -3.01 24.41
N PHE A 40 -17.04 -2.41 23.22
CA PHE A 40 -16.62 -3.07 21.98
C PHE A 40 -15.11 -3.37 21.96
N PHE A 41 -14.30 -2.43 22.46
CA PHE A 41 -12.84 -2.62 22.55
C PHE A 41 -12.47 -3.82 23.44
N PHE A 42 -13.08 -3.93 24.63
CA PHE A 42 -12.83 -5.07 25.53
C PHE A 42 -13.35 -6.39 24.97
N LEU A 43 -14.49 -6.38 24.28
CA LEU A 43 -15.03 -7.57 23.61
C LEU A 43 -14.05 -8.09 22.55
N MET A 44 -13.54 -7.20 21.69
CA MET A 44 -12.59 -7.57 20.64
C MET A 44 -11.29 -8.10 21.25
N ALA A 45 -10.73 -7.42 22.25
CA ALA A 45 -9.53 -7.89 22.94
C ALA A 45 -9.72 -9.29 23.58
N ALA A 46 -10.89 -9.56 24.16
CA ALA A 46 -11.22 -10.87 24.73
C ALA A 46 -11.32 -11.96 23.65
N ILE A 47 -11.91 -11.66 22.50
CA ILE A 47 -11.99 -12.59 21.36
C ILE A 47 -10.58 -12.89 20.83
N THR A 48 -9.73 -11.87 20.66
CA THR A 48 -8.35 -12.06 20.18
C THR A 48 -7.54 -12.93 21.15
N LEU A 49 -7.69 -12.70 22.46
CA LEU A 49 -7.03 -13.50 23.48
C LEU A 49 -7.53 -14.95 23.48
N ALA A 50 -8.83 -15.17 23.34
CA ALA A 50 -9.42 -16.51 23.26
C ALA A 50 -8.91 -17.29 22.05
N LEU A 51 -8.80 -16.64 20.89
CA LEU A 51 -8.25 -17.25 19.67
C LEU A 51 -6.76 -17.56 19.82
N ALA A 52 -5.97 -16.68 20.46
CA ALA A 52 -4.56 -16.93 20.72
C ALA A 52 -4.35 -18.15 21.65
N ILE A 53 -5.18 -18.28 22.69
CA ILE A 53 -5.16 -19.43 23.61
C ILE A 53 -5.55 -20.73 22.87
N LEU A 54 -6.57 -20.69 22.01
CA LEU A 54 -6.99 -21.83 21.19
C LEU A 54 -5.91 -22.27 20.19
N ALA A 55 -5.20 -21.32 19.58
CA ALA A 55 -4.07 -21.60 18.69
C ALA A 55 -2.89 -22.24 19.45
N ALA A 56 -2.54 -21.70 20.62
CA ALA A 56 -1.49 -22.26 21.47
C ALA A 56 -1.86 -23.67 21.98
N ALA A 57 -3.12 -23.91 22.35
CA ALA A 57 -3.59 -25.21 22.82
C ALA A 57 -3.53 -26.30 21.73
N ARG A 58 -3.73 -25.94 20.45
CA ARG A 58 -3.56 -26.88 19.33
C ARG A 58 -2.10 -27.29 19.12
N LEU A 59 -1.15 -26.38 19.36
CA LEU A 59 0.28 -26.67 19.23
C LEU A 59 0.80 -27.63 20.31
N TRP A 60 0.12 -27.74 21.46
CA TRP A 60 0.48 -28.66 22.54
C TRP A 60 -0.14 -30.06 22.41
N TYR A 61 -1.14 -30.24 21.56
CA TYR A 61 -1.80 -31.53 21.33
C TYR A 61 -1.21 -32.27 20.12
N VAL A 62 0.12 -32.44 20.09
CA VAL A 62 0.77 -33.40 19.20
C VAL A 62 0.99 -34.68 20.02
N PRO A 63 0.25 -35.78 19.76
CA PRO A 63 0.46 -37.01 20.51
C PRO A 63 1.91 -37.51 20.29
N PRO A 64 2.59 -37.99 21.34
CA PRO A 64 3.92 -38.57 21.21
C PRO A 64 3.83 -39.75 20.25
N ILE A 65 4.60 -39.67 19.17
CA ILE A 65 4.67 -40.71 18.14
C ILE A 65 5.21 -41.97 18.83
N ALA A 66 4.36 -42.99 18.96
CA ALA A 66 4.77 -44.29 19.43
C ALA A 66 5.84 -44.84 18.47
N ARG A 67 7.06 -45.05 18.96
CA ARG A 67 8.10 -45.79 18.25
C ARG A 67 7.57 -47.20 18.00
N SER A 68 7.23 -47.51 16.76
CA SER A 68 7.02 -48.88 16.33
C SER A 68 8.38 -49.57 16.27
N GLU A 69 8.66 -50.45 17.22
CA GLU A 69 9.71 -51.45 17.09
C GLU A 69 9.34 -52.38 15.93
N ILE A 70 10.10 -52.30 14.83
CA ILE A 70 9.93 -53.18 13.67
C ILE A 70 10.67 -54.50 13.97
N PRO A 71 10.00 -55.66 13.97
CA PRO A 71 10.66 -56.96 14.09
C PRO A 71 11.52 -57.20 12.84
N ALA A 72 12.76 -57.64 13.03
CA ALA A 72 13.63 -58.09 11.95
C ALA A 72 13.03 -59.37 11.32
N ASP A 73 12.50 -59.24 10.10
CA ASP A 73 11.99 -60.35 9.27
C ASP A 73 13.00 -60.59 8.13
N ASP A 74 13.70 -61.72 8.18
CA ASP A 74 14.75 -62.17 7.24
C ASP A 74 14.16 -62.66 5.90
N ARG A 75 13.37 -61.83 5.22
CA ARG A 75 12.95 -62.10 3.84
C ARG A 75 13.90 -61.44 2.85
N PRO A 76 14.13 -62.04 1.66
CA PRO A 76 14.95 -61.46 0.61
C PRO A 76 14.43 -60.06 0.29
N MET A 77 15.26 -59.03 0.48
CA MET A 77 14.93 -57.63 0.24
C MET A 77 14.41 -57.46 -1.18
N ALA A 78 13.09 -57.30 -1.32
CA ALA A 78 12.55 -56.50 -2.41
C ALA A 78 13.26 -55.15 -2.36
N SER A 79 13.65 -54.63 -3.53
CA SER A 79 14.31 -53.33 -3.69
C SER A 79 13.70 -52.31 -2.74
N ALA A 80 14.49 -51.77 -1.81
CA ALA A 80 14.01 -50.80 -0.85
C ALA A 80 13.43 -49.58 -1.61
N PRO A 81 12.27 -49.04 -1.19
CA PRO A 81 11.68 -47.87 -1.82
C PRO A 81 12.71 -46.73 -1.84
N SER A 82 12.93 -46.13 -3.01
CA SER A 82 13.90 -45.06 -3.21
C SER A 82 13.32 -43.74 -2.68
N GLU A 83 14.04 -43.08 -1.77
CA GLU A 83 13.77 -41.67 -1.46
C GLU A 83 14.20 -40.82 -2.66
N HIS A 84 13.35 -39.90 -3.08
CA HIS A 84 13.64 -38.99 -4.19
C HIS A 84 14.28 -37.70 -3.68
N SER A 85 15.05 -37.03 -4.53
CA SER A 85 15.76 -35.80 -4.13
C SER A 85 14.77 -34.67 -3.82
N ALA A 86 15.10 -33.88 -2.80
CA ALA A 86 14.37 -32.66 -2.42
C ALA A 86 14.16 -31.70 -3.61
N SER A 87 15.17 -31.57 -4.49
CA SER A 87 15.08 -30.74 -5.71
C SER A 87 14.12 -31.26 -6.75
N GLU A 88 14.01 -32.58 -6.90
CA GLU A 88 13.07 -33.19 -7.83
C GLU A 88 11.64 -32.99 -7.34
N LEU A 89 11.40 -33.19 -6.03
CA LEU A 89 10.10 -32.91 -5.41
C LEU A 89 9.72 -31.42 -5.49
N ASP A 90 10.65 -30.50 -5.22
CA ASP A 90 10.41 -29.05 -5.37
C ASP A 90 10.07 -28.67 -6.82
N SER A 91 10.76 -29.26 -7.79
CA SER A 91 10.44 -29.06 -9.21
C SER A 91 9.04 -29.55 -9.55
N LYS A 92 8.63 -30.74 -9.08
CA LYS A 92 7.29 -31.27 -9.32
C LYS A 92 6.20 -30.41 -8.66
N LEU A 93 6.45 -29.92 -7.45
CA LEU A 93 5.54 -29.00 -6.75
C LEU A 93 5.40 -27.67 -7.51
N LYS A 94 6.49 -27.13 -8.06
CA LYS A 94 6.49 -25.94 -8.92
C LYS A 94 5.69 -26.14 -10.20
N ASP A 95 5.90 -27.26 -10.87
CA ASP A 95 5.23 -27.57 -12.13
C ASP A 95 3.72 -27.74 -11.92
N ALA A 96 3.31 -28.51 -10.90
CA ALA A 96 1.90 -28.68 -10.56
C ALA A 96 1.20 -27.35 -10.20
N ASN A 97 1.89 -26.49 -9.42
CA ASN A 97 1.39 -25.16 -9.07
C ASN A 97 1.19 -24.27 -10.29
N LYS A 98 2.15 -24.27 -11.21
CA LYS A 98 2.08 -23.50 -12.45
C LYS A 98 0.93 -23.98 -13.34
N VAL A 99 0.80 -25.29 -13.55
CA VAL A 99 -0.27 -25.86 -14.39
C VAL A 99 -1.64 -25.54 -13.80
N ALA A 100 -1.81 -25.68 -12.47
CA ALA A 100 -3.06 -25.32 -11.79
C ALA A 100 -3.39 -23.83 -11.94
N LEU A 101 -2.40 -22.94 -11.78
CA LEU A 101 -2.60 -21.49 -11.96
C LEU A 101 -3.05 -21.15 -13.39
N GLU A 102 -2.36 -21.67 -14.40
CA GLU A 102 -2.66 -21.41 -15.81
C GLU A 102 -4.09 -21.90 -16.14
N ALA A 103 -4.41 -23.14 -15.78
CA ALA A 103 -5.72 -23.74 -16.06
C ALA A 103 -6.88 -23.01 -15.33
N VAL A 104 -6.69 -22.59 -14.08
CA VAL A 104 -7.75 -21.88 -13.33
C VAL A 104 -7.93 -20.43 -13.82
N THR A 105 -6.85 -19.80 -14.29
CA THR A 105 -6.92 -18.43 -14.84
C THR A 105 -7.80 -18.37 -16.08
N GLU A 106 -7.80 -19.42 -16.92
CA GLU A 106 -8.68 -19.53 -18.09
C GLU A 106 -10.18 -19.63 -17.73
N LEU A 107 -10.51 -20.00 -16.49
CA LEU A 107 -11.88 -20.15 -16.02
C LEU A 107 -12.49 -18.85 -15.46
N ILE A 108 -11.70 -17.80 -15.28
CA ILE A 108 -12.17 -16.53 -14.72
C ILE A 108 -13.27 -15.92 -15.60
N ASP A 109 -13.04 -15.83 -16.91
CA ASP A 109 -13.97 -15.22 -17.86
C ASP A 109 -15.36 -15.89 -17.86
N PRO A 110 -15.50 -17.22 -18.09
CA PRO A 110 -16.82 -17.85 -18.12
C PRO A 110 -17.54 -17.80 -16.77
N LEU A 111 -16.81 -17.79 -15.65
CA LEU A 111 -17.41 -17.64 -14.32
C LEU A 111 -17.90 -16.22 -14.06
N LEU A 112 -17.13 -15.20 -14.48
CA LEU A 112 -17.57 -13.80 -14.40
C LEU A 112 -18.73 -13.52 -15.35
N ASP A 113 -18.73 -14.08 -16.56
CA ASP A 113 -19.86 -14.00 -17.49
C ASP A 113 -21.16 -14.47 -16.82
N GLY A 114 -21.12 -15.63 -16.15
CA GLY A 114 -22.25 -16.16 -15.40
C GLY A 114 -22.67 -15.27 -14.21
N ALA A 115 -21.70 -14.70 -13.48
CA ALA A 115 -22.00 -13.83 -12.33
C ALA A 115 -22.62 -12.50 -12.74
N TYR A 116 -22.21 -11.94 -13.89
CA TYR A 116 -22.67 -10.65 -14.40
C TYR A 116 -23.88 -10.75 -15.32
N ALA A 117 -24.25 -11.91 -15.86
CA ALA A 117 -25.40 -12.07 -16.74
C ALA A 117 -26.70 -11.42 -16.18
N PRO A 118 -27.09 -11.63 -14.90
CA PRO A 118 -28.26 -10.98 -14.33
C PRO A 118 -28.18 -9.44 -14.29
N VAL A 119 -26.97 -8.88 -14.18
CA VAL A 119 -26.72 -7.43 -14.17
C VAL A 119 -27.00 -6.84 -15.55
N TYR A 120 -26.52 -7.52 -16.62
CA TYR A 120 -26.81 -7.09 -17.99
C TYR A 120 -28.30 -7.24 -18.35
N GLU A 121 -28.95 -8.29 -17.87
CA GLU A 121 -30.40 -8.51 -18.03
C GLU A 121 -31.25 -7.48 -17.28
N ALA A 122 -30.72 -6.89 -16.20
CA ALA A 122 -31.39 -5.84 -15.44
C ALA A 122 -31.31 -4.45 -16.10
N ILE A 123 -30.43 -4.24 -17.09
CA ILE A 123 -30.25 -2.92 -17.74
C ILE A 123 -31.55 -2.39 -18.36
N PRO A 124 -32.31 -3.17 -19.17
CA PRO A 124 -33.57 -2.69 -19.72
C PRO A 124 -34.62 -2.39 -18.65
N ILE A 125 -34.65 -3.18 -17.56
CA ILE A 125 -35.58 -2.99 -16.43
C ILE A 125 -35.27 -1.68 -15.70
N TYR A 126 -33.99 -1.41 -15.45
CA TYR A 126 -33.55 -0.15 -14.87
C TYR A 126 -33.82 1.04 -15.80
N ALA A 127 -33.59 0.87 -17.11
CA ALA A 127 -33.91 1.90 -18.11
C ALA A 127 -35.43 2.20 -18.16
N ASP A 128 -36.29 1.18 -18.09
CA ASP A 128 -37.74 1.36 -17.99
C ASP A 128 -38.13 2.14 -16.72
N HIS A 129 -37.46 1.88 -15.60
CA HIS A 129 -37.64 2.66 -14.37
C HIS A 129 -37.21 4.11 -14.57
N HIS A 130 -35.99 4.34 -15.06
CA HIS A 130 -35.41 5.67 -15.30
C HIS A 130 -36.28 6.54 -16.23
N TYR A 131 -36.79 5.97 -17.31
CA TYR A 131 -37.67 6.63 -18.28
C TYR A 131 -39.17 6.54 -17.92
N SER A 132 -39.50 6.18 -16.68
CA SER A 132 -40.88 6.28 -16.17
C SER A 132 -41.09 7.61 -15.47
N VAL A 133 -42.32 8.15 -15.57
CA VAL A 133 -42.69 9.39 -14.85
C VAL A 133 -42.40 9.26 -13.35
N TRP A 134 -42.73 8.10 -12.76
CA TRP A 134 -42.44 7.83 -11.35
C TRP A 134 -40.95 7.72 -11.04
N GLY A 135 -40.14 7.20 -11.97
CA GLY A 135 -38.69 7.14 -11.85
C GLY A 135 -38.05 8.52 -11.86
N GLU A 136 -38.47 9.43 -12.73
CA GLU A 136 -37.95 10.79 -12.75
C GLU A 136 -38.24 11.54 -11.43
N TYR A 137 -39.45 11.41 -10.88
CA TYR A 137 -39.79 11.97 -9.56
C TYR A 137 -39.02 11.29 -8.42
N ALA A 138 -38.85 9.97 -8.47
CA ALA A 138 -38.09 9.22 -7.47
C ALA A 138 -36.59 9.56 -7.52
N GLU A 139 -36.02 9.76 -8.70
CA GLU A 139 -34.62 10.14 -8.90
C GLU A 139 -34.35 11.59 -8.53
N LEU A 140 -35.28 12.52 -8.80
CA LEU A 140 -35.16 13.91 -8.32
C LEU A 140 -35.25 13.97 -6.78
N GLY A 141 -36.15 13.20 -6.18
CA GLY A 141 -36.26 13.06 -4.72
C GLY A 141 -35.01 12.40 -4.10
N ALA A 142 -34.53 11.31 -4.71
CA ALA A 142 -33.33 10.61 -4.27
C ALA A 142 -32.05 11.43 -4.51
N ALA A 143 -31.97 12.22 -5.58
CA ALA A 143 -30.83 13.11 -5.85
C ALA A 143 -30.75 14.24 -4.82
N ALA A 144 -31.89 14.79 -4.40
CA ALA A 144 -31.97 15.78 -3.32
C ALA A 144 -31.57 15.19 -1.95
N LEU A 145 -31.77 13.88 -1.75
CA LEU A 145 -31.45 13.15 -0.52
C LEU A 145 -30.11 12.40 -0.57
N GLY A 146 -29.42 12.37 -1.72
CA GLY A 146 -28.14 11.70 -1.93
C GLY A 146 -28.20 10.17 -2.13
N ASP A 147 -29.37 9.61 -2.44
CA ASP A 147 -29.65 8.16 -2.37
C ASP A 147 -29.83 7.46 -3.73
N VAL A 148 -29.56 8.13 -4.86
CA VAL A 148 -29.71 7.56 -6.22
C VAL A 148 -28.86 6.30 -6.41
N GLY A 149 -27.69 6.24 -5.75
CA GLY A 149 -26.80 5.08 -5.82
C GLY A 149 -27.38 3.80 -5.20
N ALA A 150 -28.24 3.91 -4.18
CA ALA A 150 -28.80 2.73 -3.51
C ALA A 150 -29.84 2.02 -4.38
N LYS A 151 -30.71 2.76 -5.07
CA LYS A 151 -31.72 2.17 -5.96
C LYS A 151 -31.09 1.55 -7.21
N LEU A 152 -30.05 2.19 -7.75
CA LEU A 152 -29.26 1.64 -8.84
C LEU A 152 -28.56 0.33 -8.42
N GLN A 153 -27.98 0.31 -7.22
CA GLN A 153 -27.40 -0.91 -6.65
C GLN A 153 -28.46 -2.02 -6.49
N GLU A 154 -29.63 -1.70 -5.95
CA GLU A 154 -30.73 -2.64 -5.74
C GLU A 154 -31.29 -3.20 -7.04
N MET A 155 -31.40 -2.40 -8.10
CA MET A 155 -32.02 -2.87 -9.35
C MET A 155 -31.03 -3.54 -10.31
N LEU A 156 -29.79 -3.03 -10.40
CA LEU A 156 -28.80 -3.57 -11.34
C LEU A 156 -27.90 -4.64 -10.71
N PHE A 157 -27.49 -4.44 -9.46
CA PHE A 157 -26.41 -5.22 -8.84
C PHE A 157 -26.88 -6.19 -7.75
N ASP A 158 -28.19 -6.46 -7.67
CA ASP A 158 -28.72 -7.34 -6.64
C ASP A 158 -28.09 -8.72 -6.68
N GLY A 159 -27.62 -9.16 -5.52
CA GLY A 159 -26.92 -10.42 -5.32
C GLY A 159 -25.59 -10.60 -6.08
N LEU A 160 -25.06 -9.57 -6.75
CA LEU A 160 -23.78 -9.68 -7.47
C LEU A 160 -22.64 -10.02 -6.50
N ASP A 161 -22.65 -9.45 -5.29
CA ASP A 161 -21.69 -9.75 -4.24
C ASP A 161 -21.65 -11.25 -3.92
N SER A 162 -22.82 -11.85 -3.82
CA SER A 162 -22.98 -13.25 -3.46
C SER A 162 -22.55 -14.16 -4.62
N ARG A 163 -22.84 -13.77 -5.87
CA ARG A 163 -22.38 -14.49 -7.07
C ARG A 163 -20.85 -14.41 -7.23
N LEU A 164 -20.24 -13.24 -7.03
CA LEU A 164 -18.79 -13.07 -7.10
C LEU A 164 -18.04 -13.84 -6.00
N ARG A 165 -18.63 -13.93 -4.81
CA ARG A 165 -18.10 -14.81 -3.75
C ARG A 165 -18.14 -16.29 -4.15
N VAL A 166 -19.21 -16.73 -4.83
CA VAL A 166 -19.29 -18.10 -5.36
C VAL A 166 -18.23 -18.33 -6.44
N VAL A 167 -17.99 -17.36 -7.33
CA VAL A 167 -16.88 -17.42 -8.31
C VAL A 167 -15.53 -17.62 -7.62
N GLY A 168 -15.23 -16.83 -6.58
CA GLY A 168 -13.98 -17.00 -5.82
C GLY A 168 -13.84 -18.39 -5.19
N GLN A 169 -14.93 -18.93 -4.61
CA GLN A 169 -14.93 -20.28 -4.04
C GLN A 169 -14.77 -21.37 -5.09
N ASP A 170 -15.35 -21.20 -6.28
CA ASP A 170 -15.22 -22.16 -7.38
C ASP A 170 -13.82 -22.17 -7.96
N LEU A 171 -13.19 -21.01 -8.12
CA LEU A 171 -11.79 -20.91 -8.49
C LEU A 171 -10.90 -21.57 -7.43
N ASP A 172 -11.19 -21.35 -6.14
CA ASP A 172 -10.43 -21.96 -5.05
C ASP A 172 -10.48 -23.50 -5.09
N ARG A 173 -11.67 -24.08 -5.23
CA ARG A 173 -11.86 -25.55 -5.31
C ARG A 173 -11.18 -26.15 -6.53
N ARG A 174 -11.25 -25.46 -7.68
CA ARG A 174 -10.66 -25.95 -8.94
C ARG A 174 -9.14 -25.90 -8.89
N PHE A 175 -8.57 -24.86 -8.29
CA PHE A 175 -7.14 -24.78 -8.06
C PHE A 175 -6.64 -25.94 -7.22
N ASP A 176 -7.29 -26.21 -6.08
CA ASP A 176 -6.90 -27.31 -5.18
C ASP A 176 -6.96 -28.67 -5.90
N SER A 177 -8.07 -28.93 -6.61
CA SER A 177 -8.27 -30.18 -7.32
C SER A 177 -7.28 -30.39 -8.46
N LEU A 178 -6.97 -29.33 -9.23
CA LEU A 178 -6.01 -29.42 -10.34
C LEU A 178 -4.59 -29.58 -9.81
N PHE A 179 -4.20 -28.83 -8.78
CA PHE A 179 -2.89 -28.98 -8.16
C PHE A 179 -2.66 -30.41 -7.66
N GLU A 180 -3.62 -30.97 -6.91
CA GLU A 180 -3.52 -32.33 -6.38
C GLU A 180 -3.41 -33.38 -7.51
N THR A 181 -4.21 -33.20 -8.56
CA THR A 181 -4.22 -34.11 -9.72
C THR A 181 -2.90 -34.06 -10.47
N GLU A 182 -2.41 -32.86 -10.78
CA GLU A 182 -1.14 -32.65 -11.50
C GLU A 182 0.06 -33.10 -10.68
N LEU A 183 0.07 -32.82 -9.37
CA LEU A 183 1.14 -33.29 -8.50
C LEU A 183 1.18 -34.82 -8.48
N THR A 184 0.03 -35.47 -8.28
CA THR A 184 -0.08 -36.94 -8.26
C THR A 184 0.33 -37.56 -9.59
N ALA A 185 -0.11 -36.98 -10.71
CA ALA A 185 0.29 -37.43 -12.05
C ALA A 185 1.81 -37.28 -12.26
N SER A 186 2.38 -36.12 -11.91
CA SER A 186 3.80 -35.84 -12.11
C SER A 186 4.73 -36.75 -11.28
N VAL A 187 4.26 -37.15 -10.09
CA VAL A 187 4.94 -38.09 -9.18
C VAL A 187 4.86 -39.51 -9.74
N ASN A 188 3.69 -39.94 -10.24
CA ASN A 188 3.54 -41.26 -10.85
C ASN A 188 4.35 -41.41 -12.15
N ASP A 189 4.35 -40.40 -13.03
CA ASP A 189 5.09 -40.41 -14.30
C ASP A 189 6.60 -40.43 -14.11
N ALA A 190 7.10 -39.84 -13.02
CA ALA A 190 8.51 -39.89 -12.66
C ALA A 190 8.95 -41.26 -12.08
N GLY A 191 8.09 -42.28 -12.11
CA GLY A 191 8.38 -43.59 -11.56
C GLY A 191 8.45 -43.59 -10.03
N MET A 192 7.96 -42.53 -9.39
CA MET A 192 7.95 -42.37 -7.93
C MET A 192 6.77 -43.15 -7.31
N SER A 193 6.29 -44.23 -7.92
CA SER A 193 5.12 -44.98 -7.44
C SER A 193 5.39 -45.72 -6.12
N ASP A 194 6.66 -45.92 -5.77
CA ASP A 194 7.13 -46.55 -4.54
C ASP A 194 7.84 -45.53 -3.63
N LEU A 195 7.13 -44.44 -3.31
CA LEU A 195 7.64 -43.37 -2.45
C LEU A 195 8.07 -43.90 -1.09
N GLY A 196 9.28 -43.51 -0.68
CA GLY A 196 9.67 -43.60 0.71
C GLY A 196 8.70 -42.83 1.64
N PRO A 197 8.59 -43.24 2.92
CA PRO A 197 7.63 -42.66 3.86
C PRO A 197 7.89 -41.17 4.14
N LEU A 198 9.09 -40.66 3.89
CA LEU A 198 9.42 -39.24 4.03
C LEU A 198 8.84 -38.42 2.87
N THR A 199 9.12 -38.86 1.64
CA THR A 199 8.60 -38.20 0.43
C THR A 199 7.07 -38.18 0.42
N LYS A 200 6.41 -39.27 0.84
CA LYS A 200 4.95 -39.32 0.98
C LYS A 200 4.40 -38.31 1.99
N ARG A 201 5.03 -38.19 3.16
CA ARG A 201 4.62 -37.19 4.18
C ARG A 201 4.88 -35.76 3.73
N ALA A 202 5.93 -35.51 2.96
CA ALA A 202 6.19 -34.18 2.40
C ALA A 202 5.09 -33.77 1.40
N ILE A 203 4.66 -34.69 0.53
CA ILE A 203 3.54 -34.48 -0.40
C ILE A 203 2.22 -34.27 0.36
N ASP A 204 1.90 -35.13 1.33
CA ASP A 204 0.68 -35.01 2.14
C ASP A 204 0.63 -33.67 2.89
N ASN A 205 1.77 -33.21 3.39
CA ASN A 205 1.90 -31.92 4.07
C ASN A 205 1.73 -30.75 3.09
N ALA A 206 2.34 -30.82 1.90
CA ALA A 206 2.19 -29.80 0.86
C ALA A 206 0.72 -29.64 0.43
N ILE A 207 0.02 -30.75 0.18
CA ILE A 207 -1.41 -30.75 -0.15
C ILE A 207 -2.24 -30.18 1.02
N SER A 208 -1.97 -30.62 2.24
CA SER A 208 -2.71 -30.16 3.43
C SER A 208 -2.53 -28.66 3.71
N ARG A 209 -1.34 -28.11 3.50
CA ARG A 209 -1.06 -26.68 3.72
C ARG A 209 -1.59 -25.81 2.59
N MET A 210 -1.58 -26.28 1.35
CA MET A 210 -2.23 -25.60 0.23
C MET A 210 -3.71 -25.30 0.53
N ALA A 211 -4.42 -26.26 1.12
CA ALA A 211 -5.83 -26.11 1.51
C ALA A 211 -6.06 -25.03 2.59
N ILE A 212 -5.00 -24.58 3.28
CA ILE A 212 -5.06 -23.59 4.38
C ILE A 212 -4.48 -22.23 3.93
N THR A 213 -3.79 -22.17 2.78
CA THR A 213 -3.30 -20.92 2.18
C THR A 213 -4.45 -19.96 1.86
N VAL A 214 -4.21 -18.65 2.00
CA VAL A 214 -5.22 -17.58 1.84
C VAL A 214 -6.08 -17.81 0.58
N PRO A 215 -7.38 -18.13 0.73
CA PRO A 215 -8.25 -18.41 -0.41
C PRO A 215 -8.51 -17.13 -1.24
N VAL A 216 -8.66 -17.26 -2.55
CA VAL A 216 -9.04 -16.18 -3.47
C VAL A 216 -10.35 -15.54 -3.03
N SER A 217 -11.28 -16.34 -2.52
CA SER A 217 -12.57 -15.88 -1.97
C SER A 217 -12.44 -14.93 -0.76
N THR A 218 -11.26 -14.80 -0.15
CA THR A 218 -10.99 -13.87 0.97
C THR A 218 -10.28 -12.58 0.53
N ALA A 219 -9.86 -12.48 -0.73
CA ALA A 219 -9.21 -11.29 -1.25
C ALA A 219 -10.17 -10.09 -1.16
N THR A 220 -9.78 -9.07 -0.40
CA THR A 220 -10.62 -7.90 -0.06
C THR A 220 -11.06 -7.05 -1.26
N ALA A 221 -10.51 -7.33 -2.45
CA ALA A 221 -10.72 -6.56 -3.66
C ALA A 221 -11.95 -6.97 -4.48
N ILE A 222 -12.59 -8.11 -4.22
CA ILE A 222 -13.48 -8.75 -5.19
C ILE A 222 -14.93 -8.77 -4.69
N GLY A 223 -15.82 -8.07 -5.41
CA GLY A 223 -17.27 -8.19 -5.22
C GLY A 223 -17.82 -7.82 -3.84
N THR A 224 -17.08 -7.07 -3.01
CA THR A 224 -17.59 -6.63 -1.72
C THR A 224 -18.75 -5.66 -1.89
N ALA A 225 -19.68 -5.63 -0.94
CA ALA A 225 -20.77 -4.65 -0.94
C ALA A 225 -20.24 -3.19 -1.01
N ALA A 226 -19.04 -2.93 -0.51
CA ALA A 226 -18.40 -1.61 -0.56
C ALA A 226 -17.91 -1.24 -1.97
N THR A 227 -17.30 -2.16 -2.70
CA THR A 227 -16.82 -1.92 -4.08
C THR A 227 -18.00 -1.78 -5.04
N ILE A 228 -19.01 -2.65 -4.93
CA ILE A 228 -20.25 -2.55 -5.74
C ILE A 228 -20.98 -1.23 -5.46
N LYS A 229 -21.04 -0.79 -4.20
CA LYS A 229 -21.61 0.51 -3.84
C LYS A 229 -20.84 1.70 -4.43
N ALA A 230 -19.52 1.63 -4.48
CA ALA A 230 -18.69 2.69 -5.07
C ALA A 230 -18.93 2.83 -6.58
N VAL A 231 -19.07 1.70 -7.27
CA VAL A 231 -19.43 1.64 -8.70
C VAL A 231 -20.82 2.21 -8.91
N ALA A 232 -21.81 1.73 -8.15
CA ALA A 232 -23.19 2.22 -8.23
C ALA A 232 -23.28 3.73 -7.95
N SER A 233 -22.50 4.25 -7.00
CA SER A 233 -22.39 5.69 -6.73
C SER A 233 -21.78 6.46 -7.91
N THR A 234 -20.75 5.90 -8.56
CA THR A 234 -20.10 6.54 -9.71
C THR A 234 -21.03 6.56 -10.92
N MET A 235 -21.74 5.46 -11.17
CA MET A 235 -22.81 5.39 -12.18
C MET A 235 -23.91 6.41 -11.87
N ALA A 236 -24.41 6.45 -10.63
CA ALA A 236 -25.42 7.40 -10.20
C ALA A 236 -24.98 8.86 -10.37
N LYS A 237 -23.70 9.20 -10.12
CA LYS A 237 -23.15 10.53 -10.38
C LYS A 237 -23.16 10.88 -11.87
N LYS A 238 -22.77 9.95 -12.74
CA LYS A 238 -22.81 10.15 -14.20
C LYS A 238 -24.24 10.35 -14.68
N ILE A 239 -25.19 9.54 -14.21
CA ILE A 239 -26.63 9.70 -14.50
C ILE A 239 -27.14 11.06 -14.02
N ALA A 240 -26.88 11.41 -12.76
CA ALA A 240 -27.27 12.71 -12.19
C ALA A 240 -26.66 13.90 -12.96
N SER A 241 -25.42 13.78 -13.45
CA SER A 241 -24.80 14.82 -14.26
C SER A 241 -25.47 14.98 -15.63
N LYS A 242 -25.84 13.88 -16.31
CA LYS A 242 -26.58 13.93 -17.58
C LYS A 242 -27.98 14.53 -17.38
N LEU A 243 -28.65 14.21 -16.27
CA LEU A 243 -29.92 14.81 -15.89
C LEU A 243 -29.80 16.30 -15.56
N ALA A 244 -28.77 16.71 -14.81
CA ALA A 244 -28.54 18.12 -14.47
C ALA A 244 -28.29 18.99 -15.72
N VAL A 245 -27.51 18.48 -16.68
CA VAL A 245 -27.27 19.15 -17.97
C VAL A 245 -28.57 19.26 -18.78
N LYS A 246 -29.38 18.20 -18.83
CA LYS A 246 -30.70 18.20 -19.50
C LYS A 246 -31.69 19.16 -18.83
N ALA A 247 -31.70 19.26 -17.50
CA ALA A 247 -32.52 20.22 -16.77
C ALA A 247 -32.13 21.67 -17.09
N THR A 248 -30.83 21.97 -17.18
CA THR A 248 -30.34 23.29 -17.61
C THR A 248 -30.65 23.60 -19.08
N ALA A 249 -30.70 22.59 -19.95
CA ALA A 249 -31.03 22.78 -21.37
C ALA A 249 -32.54 22.92 -21.63
N LYS A 250 -33.39 22.16 -20.90
CA LYS A 250 -34.85 22.21 -21.02
C LYS A 250 -35.47 23.41 -20.27
N ALA A 251 -34.83 23.91 -19.22
CA ALA A 251 -35.20 25.17 -18.58
C ALA A 251 -34.56 26.37 -19.31
N GLY A 252 -34.98 26.63 -20.55
CA GLY A 252 -34.39 27.64 -21.44
C GLY A 252 -33.94 28.93 -20.74
N GLY A 253 -32.62 29.09 -20.56
CA GLY A 253 -31.88 30.34 -20.38
C GLY A 253 -32.29 31.36 -19.29
N LYS A 254 -33.36 31.16 -18.50
CA LYS A 254 -33.87 32.21 -17.58
C LYS A 254 -34.14 31.76 -16.15
N TRP A 255 -33.89 30.49 -15.82
CA TRP A 255 -34.12 29.96 -14.46
C TRP A 255 -32.84 29.68 -13.65
N ALA A 256 -31.68 30.17 -14.11
CA ALA A 256 -30.43 30.12 -13.33
C ALA A 256 -30.43 31.05 -12.08
N ALA A 257 -31.49 31.85 -11.87
CA ALA A 257 -31.54 32.85 -10.80
C ALA A 257 -32.28 32.41 -9.51
N THR A 258 -32.89 31.23 -9.44
CA THR A 258 -33.74 30.85 -8.29
C THR A 258 -33.30 29.63 -7.48
N ILE A 259 -32.12 29.04 -7.74
CA ILE A 259 -31.59 27.97 -6.87
C ILE A 259 -30.83 28.54 -5.65
N GLY A 260 -30.69 29.86 -5.55
CA GLY A 260 -30.12 30.54 -4.38
C GLY A 260 -31.01 31.64 -3.80
N GLY A 261 -32.18 31.30 -3.25
CA GLY A 261 -32.95 32.28 -2.48
C GLY A 261 -34.40 31.86 -2.21
N ALA A 262 -34.75 31.75 -0.94
CA ALA A 262 -36.13 31.52 -0.49
C ALA A 262 -37.08 32.63 -0.99
N GLY A 263 -38.18 32.27 -1.66
CA GLY A 263 -39.30 33.19 -1.88
C GLY A 263 -40.15 32.97 -3.13
N THR A 264 -41.36 32.46 -2.91
CA THR A 264 -42.62 32.78 -3.62
C THR A 264 -42.86 32.26 -5.05
N GLY A 265 -43.77 31.29 -5.15
CA GLY A 265 -44.38 30.80 -6.39
C GLY A 265 -45.39 31.79 -7.00
N ALA A 266 -44.90 32.90 -7.56
CA ALA A 266 -45.76 33.91 -8.20
C ALA A 266 -45.34 34.27 -9.65
N LEU A 267 -44.41 33.55 -10.27
CA LEU A 267 -43.85 33.95 -11.57
C LEU A 267 -44.23 33.04 -12.76
N ALA A 268 -45.03 32.00 -12.55
CA ALA A 268 -45.45 31.10 -13.64
C ALA A 268 -46.68 31.57 -14.45
N CYS A 269 -47.31 32.70 -14.11
CA CYS A 269 -48.54 33.16 -14.79
C CYS A 269 -48.53 34.65 -15.17
N SER A 270 -47.36 35.26 -15.36
CA SER A 270 -47.26 36.70 -15.66
C SER A 270 -47.57 37.10 -17.10
N TRP A 271 -47.95 36.16 -17.99
CA TRP A 271 -48.23 36.47 -19.40
C TRP A 271 -49.70 36.83 -19.68
N THR A 272 -50.66 36.52 -18.81
CA THR A 272 -52.04 36.96 -18.97
C THR A 272 -52.35 38.04 -17.94
N GLY A 273 -52.91 39.16 -18.39
CA GLY A 273 -53.18 40.38 -17.60
C GLY A 273 -54.16 40.18 -16.42
N PRO A 274 -55.01 41.17 -16.06
CA PRO A 274 -55.70 41.25 -14.76
C PRO A 274 -56.85 40.24 -14.55
N GLY A 275 -56.64 38.97 -14.88
CA GLY A 275 -57.44 37.79 -14.54
C GLY A 275 -56.62 36.65 -13.92
N ALA A 276 -55.40 36.92 -13.42
CA ALA A 276 -54.49 35.93 -12.82
C ALA A 276 -54.96 35.29 -11.49
N GLY A 277 -56.22 35.53 -11.07
CA GLY A 277 -56.82 34.88 -9.91
C GLY A 277 -57.30 33.43 -10.15
N LEU A 278 -57.35 32.98 -11.41
CA LEU A 278 -57.96 31.71 -11.81
C LEU A 278 -56.98 30.63 -12.30
N CYS A 279 -55.66 30.84 -12.22
CA CYS A 279 -54.66 29.77 -12.35
C CYS A 279 -54.20 29.20 -10.99
N ALA A 280 -54.69 29.73 -9.87
CA ALA A 280 -54.37 29.22 -8.53
C ALA A 280 -55.37 28.15 -8.04
N ALA A 281 -56.42 27.84 -8.80
CA ALA A 281 -57.41 26.84 -8.40
C ALA A 281 -57.96 26.10 -9.62
N VAL A 282 -57.75 24.77 -9.65
CA VAL A 282 -58.50 23.75 -10.43
C VAL A 282 -57.97 23.33 -11.83
N GLY A 283 -56.75 23.69 -12.26
CA GLY A 283 -56.27 23.33 -13.63
C GLY A 283 -55.03 22.45 -13.80
N GLY A 284 -54.22 22.20 -12.76
CA GLY A 284 -52.77 22.01 -12.98
C GLY A 284 -52.12 20.67 -12.64
N VAL A 285 -52.85 19.61 -12.27
CA VAL A 285 -52.20 18.30 -11.98
C VAL A 285 -52.21 17.39 -13.21
N GLY A 286 -53.27 17.43 -14.03
CA GLY A 286 -53.36 16.60 -15.24
C GLY A 286 -52.50 17.11 -16.40
N ALA A 287 -52.49 18.42 -16.67
CA ALA A 287 -51.76 18.98 -17.81
C ALA A 287 -50.23 18.99 -17.61
N TRP A 288 -49.75 19.12 -16.37
CA TRP A 288 -48.33 19.04 -16.03
C TRP A 288 -47.81 17.59 -16.14
N LEU A 289 -48.55 16.62 -15.62
CA LEU A 289 -48.22 15.19 -15.75
C LEU A 289 -48.30 14.68 -17.21
N ILE A 290 -49.20 15.24 -18.05
CA ILE A 290 -49.29 14.88 -19.49
C ILE A 290 -48.13 15.50 -20.29
N ALA A 291 -47.72 16.74 -19.97
CA ALA A 291 -46.56 17.37 -20.59
C ALA A 291 -45.25 16.67 -20.22
N ASP A 292 -45.08 16.31 -18.94
CA ASP A 292 -43.94 15.53 -18.47
C ASP A 292 -43.93 14.12 -19.09
N TYR A 293 -45.08 13.42 -19.13
CA TYR A 293 -45.21 12.11 -19.78
C TYR A 293 -44.83 12.14 -21.28
N GLY A 294 -45.27 13.17 -22.00
CA GLY A 294 -44.93 13.35 -23.42
C GLY A 294 -43.44 13.65 -23.66
N ILE A 295 -42.82 14.44 -22.79
CA ILE A 295 -41.39 14.79 -22.87
C ILE A 295 -40.49 13.62 -22.48
N VAL A 296 -40.87 12.84 -21.47
CA VAL A 296 -40.14 11.63 -21.04
C VAL A 296 -40.18 10.56 -22.13
N LYS A 297 -41.34 10.33 -22.76
CA LYS A 297 -41.45 9.38 -23.87
C LYS A 297 -40.66 9.81 -25.12
N LEU A 298 -40.56 11.12 -25.36
CA LEU A 298 -39.74 11.66 -26.44
C LEU A 298 -38.24 11.51 -26.15
N ASP A 299 -37.83 11.72 -24.89
CA ASP A 299 -36.44 11.53 -24.46
C ASP A 299 -36.02 10.05 -24.45
N GLU A 300 -36.91 9.16 -24.03
CA GLU A 300 -36.72 7.71 -24.09
C GLU A 300 -36.47 7.24 -25.53
N TYR A 301 -37.30 7.69 -26.49
CA TYR A 301 -37.17 7.30 -27.90
C TYR A 301 -35.82 7.70 -28.53
N TRP A 302 -35.18 8.77 -28.05
CA TRP A 302 -33.93 9.28 -28.62
C TRP A 302 -32.67 8.84 -27.86
N ASN A 303 -32.75 8.69 -26.53
CA ASN A 303 -31.57 8.54 -25.68
C ASN A 303 -31.47 7.18 -24.97
N ARG A 304 -32.50 6.31 -25.06
CA ARG A 304 -32.49 5.02 -24.35
C ARG A 304 -31.34 4.12 -24.78
N THR A 305 -31.08 4.01 -26.08
CA THR A 305 -30.01 3.16 -26.61
C THR A 305 -28.62 3.63 -26.16
N GLU A 306 -28.37 4.95 -26.15
CA GLU A 306 -27.13 5.54 -25.63
C GLU A 306 -27.00 5.29 -24.12
N PHE A 307 -28.07 5.47 -23.35
CA PHE A 307 -28.08 5.24 -21.91
C PHE A 307 -27.80 3.78 -21.53
N GLU A 308 -28.48 2.82 -22.19
CA GLU A 308 -28.22 1.40 -21.97
C GLU A 308 -26.79 1.03 -22.39
N ALA A 309 -26.26 1.63 -23.47
CA ALA A 309 -24.88 1.42 -23.90
C ALA A 309 -23.87 1.95 -22.86
N ASP A 310 -24.13 3.11 -22.25
CA ASP A 310 -23.30 3.65 -21.17
C ASP A 310 -23.32 2.75 -19.93
N LEU A 311 -24.50 2.23 -19.54
CA LEU A 311 -24.63 1.29 -18.43
C LEU A 311 -23.83 0.02 -18.72
N ARG A 312 -23.96 -0.56 -19.93
CA ARG A 312 -23.16 -1.71 -20.37
C ARG A 312 -21.67 -1.42 -20.28
N ALA A 313 -21.21 -0.29 -20.80
CA ALA A 313 -19.80 0.08 -20.78
C ALA A 313 -19.23 0.21 -19.36
N MET A 314 -20.01 0.78 -18.42
CA MET A 314 -19.57 0.88 -17.02
C MET A 314 -19.59 -0.47 -16.29
N ILE A 315 -20.53 -1.36 -16.64
CA ILE A 315 -20.54 -2.75 -16.13
C ILE A 315 -19.35 -3.53 -16.69
N ASP A 316 -19.02 -3.35 -17.97
CA ASP A 316 -17.85 -3.96 -18.62
C ASP A 316 -16.54 -3.50 -17.97
N GLU A 317 -16.43 -2.20 -17.65
CA GLU A 317 -15.27 -1.64 -16.93
C GLU A 317 -15.11 -2.30 -15.55
N GLN A 318 -16.21 -2.45 -14.80
CA GLN A 318 -16.17 -3.08 -13.48
C GLN A 318 -15.85 -4.59 -13.56
N LYS A 319 -16.43 -5.30 -14.53
CA LYS A 319 -16.14 -6.72 -14.77
C LYS A 319 -14.68 -6.94 -15.15
N ALA A 320 -14.10 -6.05 -15.95
CA ALA A 320 -12.69 -6.08 -16.29
C ALA A 320 -11.79 -5.85 -15.05
N ALA A 321 -12.19 -4.94 -14.15
CA ALA A 321 -11.49 -4.73 -12.88
C ALA A 321 -11.55 -5.98 -11.97
N ASP A 322 -12.71 -6.61 -11.84
CA ASP A 322 -12.88 -7.84 -11.07
C ASP A 322 -12.06 -9.01 -11.67
N LYS A 323 -11.98 -9.11 -13.01
CA LYS A 323 -11.12 -10.08 -13.69
C LYS A 323 -9.65 -9.92 -13.30
N VAL A 324 -9.13 -8.70 -13.35
CA VAL A 324 -7.74 -8.41 -12.98
C VAL A 324 -7.50 -8.72 -11.51
N ALA A 325 -8.45 -8.38 -10.63
CA ALA A 325 -8.35 -8.67 -9.20
C ALA A 325 -8.34 -10.19 -8.90
N LEU A 326 -9.20 -10.97 -9.58
CA LEU A 326 -9.22 -12.44 -9.46
C LEU A 326 -7.92 -13.08 -9.95
N ALA A 327 -7.41 -12.64 -11.11
CA ALA A 327 -6.16 -13.14 -11.66
C ALA A 327 -4.97 -12.84 -10.74
N GLN A 328 -4.92 -11.63 -10.17
CA GLN A 328 -3.89 -11.24 -9.21
C GLN A 328 -3.99 -12.06 -7.91
N ALA A 329 -5.20 -12.26 -7.38
CA ALA A 329 -5.42 -13.07 -6.18
C ALA A 329 -5.02 -14.55 -6.39
N LEU A 330 -5.30 -15.12 -7.56
CA LEU A 330 -4.84 -16.46 -7.93
C LEU A 330 -3.32 -16.56 -8.01
N LYS A 331 -2.66 -15.54 -8.59
CA LYS A 331 -1.21 -15.47 -8.66
C LYS A 331 -0.58 -15.38 -7.27
N GLU A 332 -1.09 -14.51 -6.40
CA GLU A 332 -0.63 -14.37 -5.01
C GLU A 332 -0.82 -15.68 -4.22
N ARG A 333 -1.95 -16.35 -4.43
CA ARG A 333 -2.20 -17.67 -3.84
C ARG A 333 -1.17 -18.69 -4.33
N ALA A 334 -0.91 -18.76 -5.64
CA ALA A 334 0.09 -19.66 -6.22
C ALA A 334 1.51 -19.36 -5.68
N GLU A 335 1.89 -18.08 -5.56
CA GLU A 335 3.17 -17.69 -4.95
C GLU A 335 3.25 -18.10 -3.47
N SER A 336 2.16 -17.98 -2.71
CA SER A 336 2.12 -18.43 -1.32
C SER A 336 2.18 -19.96 -1.19
N VAL A 337 1.52 -20.70 -2.08
CA VAL A 337 1.64 -22.16 -2.16
C VAL A 337 3.06 -22.56 -2.50
N GLN A 338 3.72 -21.83 -3.41
CA GLN A 338 5.11 -22.05 -3.77
C GLN A 338 6.09 -21.79 -2.61
N GLY A 339 5.85 -20.74 -1.84
CA GLY A 339 6.63 -20.42 -0.65
C GLY A 339 6.50 -21.54 0.39
N ALA A 340 5.26 -21.94 0.70
CA ALA A 340 4.98 -23.00 1.67
C ALA A 340 5.54 -24.36 1.23
N SER A 341 5.46 -24.70 -0.06
CA SER A 341 6.02 -25.95 -0.58
C SER A 341 7.55 -25.95 -0.49
N SER A 342 8.21 -24.83 -0.82
CA SER A 342 9.67 -24.70 -0.70
C SER A 342 10.16 -24.74 0.75
N GLU A 343 9.37 -24.22 1.71
CA GLU A 343 9.65 -24.33 3.14
C GLU A 343 9.58 -25.78 3.61
N ILE A 344 8.58 -26.56 3.16
CA ILE A 344 8.46 -27.98 3.49
C ILE A 344 9.65 -28.77 2.97
N VAL A 345 10.09 -28.51 1.74
CA VAL A 345 11.26 -29.17 1.16
C VAL A 345 12.54 -28.82 1.95
N GLN A 346 12.63 -27.61 2.51
CA GLN A 346 13.75 -27.17 3.35
C GLN A 346 13.71 -27.73 4.78
N ASP A 347 12.51 -27.85 5.37
CA ASP A 347 12.30 -28.35 6.73
C ASP A 347 12.40 -29.89 6.81
N TYR A 348 12.12 -30.60 5.71
CA TYR A 348 12.36 -32.04 5.63
C TYR A 348 13.85 -32.30 5.45
N ASP A 349 14.46 -32.75 6.54
CA ASP A 349 15.85 -33.11 6.70
C ASP A 349 16.24 -34.35 5.87
N PHE A 350 16.29 -34.19 4.55
CA PHE A 350 16.96 -35.15 3.66
C PHE A 350 18.49 -35.16 3.90
N THR A 351 19.01 -34.15 4.61
CA THR A 351 20.42 -33.90 4.89
C THR A 351 21.04 -34.81 5.97
N ILE A 352 20.33 -35.20 7.04
CA ILE A 352 20.94 -36.00 8.12
C ILE A 352 21.25 -37.45 7.70
N ARG A 353 20.56 -38.01 6.70
CA ARG A 353 20.78 -39.41 6.27
C ARG A 353 21.76 -39.59 5.11
N GLU A 354 22.03 -38.57 4.30
CA GLU A 354 23.05 -38.64 3.25
C GLU A 354 24.48 -38.30 3.73
N LEU A 355 24.64 -37.61 4.87
CA LEU A 355 25.93 -37.05 5.29
C LEU A 355 26.67 -37.82 6.40
N SER A 356 26.44 -39.12 6.56
CA SER A 356 27.25 -39.94 7.49
C SER A 356 28.61 -40.39 6.92
N GLY A 357 29.09 -39.82 5.82
CA GLY A 357 30.42 -40.14 5.30
C GLY A 357 30.95 -39.14 4.26
N VAL A 358 32.05 -38.48 4.59
CA VAL A 358 32.88 -37.63 3.70
C VAL A 358 32.28 -36.27 3.29
N GLY A 359 30.99 -36.15 2.98
CA GLY A 359 30.37 -34.89 2.56
C GLY A 359 30.33 -33.77 3.62
N ASN A 360 30.32 -34.13 4.91
CA ASN A 360 30.22 -33.16 6.01
C ASN A 360 31.47 -32.26 6.14
N ALA A 361 32.66 -32.79 5.86
CA ALA A 361 33.90 -32.02 5.97
C ALA A 361 34.01 -30.91 4.89
N GLU A 362 33.51 -31.19 3.68
CA GLU A 362 33.51 -30.20 2.60
C GLU A 362 32.48 -29.10 2.84
N VAL A 363 31.28 -29.45 3.29
CA VAL A 363 30.24 -28.49 3.71
C VAL A 363 30.75 -27.62 4.85
N CYS A 364 31.36 -28.21 5.88
CA CYS A 364 31.92 -27.46 7.00
C CYS A 364 33.01 -26.48 6.59
N ARG A 365 33.91 -26.90 5.69
CA ARG A 365 34.92 -26.01 5.11
C ARG A 365 34.27 -24.86 4.33
N GLY A 366 33.21 -25.12 3.56
CA GLY A 366 32.46 -24.10 2.84
C GLY A 366 31.78 -23.09 3.79
N VAL A 367 31.15 -23.57 4.86
CA VAL A 367 30.57 -22.72 5.91
C VAL A 367 31.63 -21.84 6.58
N GLU A 368 32.76 -22.43 6.98
CA GLU A 368 33.87 -21.70 7.61
C GLU A 368 34.46 -20.64 6.68
N GLU A 369 34.65 -20.96 5.40
CA GLU A 369 35.17 -20.00 4.42
C GLU A 369 34.20 -18.82 4.22
N LEU A 370 32.91 -19.09 4.02
CA LEU A 370 31.91 -18.03 3.86
C LEU A 370 31.79 -17.18 5.13
N ARG A 371 31.80 -17.81 6.31
CA ARG A 371 31.77 -17.10 7.61
C ARG A 371 33.00 -16.23 7.80
N ALA A 372 34.20 -16.74 7.48
CA ALA A 372 35.46 -16.00 7.61
C ALA A 372 35.49 -14.74 6.73
N ARG A 373 34.84 -14.79 5.55
CA ARG A 373 34.69 -13.63 4.65
C ARG A 373 33.59 -12.67 5.12
N TYR A 374 32.54 -13.18 5.75
CA TYR A 374 31.42 -12.39 6.26
C TYR A 374 31.74 -11.60 7.53
N GLU A 375 32.47 -12.21 8.47
CA GLU A 375 32.67 -11.65 9.81
C GLU A 375 33.35 -10.25 9.82
N PRO A 376 34.37 -9.95 9.00
CA PRO A 376 34.95 -8.62 8.94
C PRO A 376 33.96 -7.53 8.52
N LEU A 377 33.02 -7.84 7.62
CA LEU A 377 31.97 -6.91 7.17
C LEU A 377 31.02 -6.54 8.30
N ARG A 378 30.74 -7.49 9.19
CA ARG A 378 29.84 -7.29 10.32
C ARG A 378 30.36 -6.23 11.27
N MET A 379 31.66 -6.28 11.55
CA MET A 379 32.29 -5.51 12.62
C MET A 379 33.00 -4.24 12.15
N ASN A 380 33.31 -4.12 10.85
CA ASN A 380 34.16 -3.03 10.37
C ASN A 380 33.71 -2.45 9.02
N LEU A 381 33.58 -1.13 8.97
CA LEU A 381 33.27 -0.37 7.74
C LEU A 381 34.35 -0.55 6.67
N ARG A 382 35.63 -0.64 7.04
CA ARG A 382 36.73 -0.80 6.08
C ARG A 382 36.65 -2.09 5.27
N ALA A 383 35.93 -3.09 5.79
CA ALA A 383 35.72 -4.34 5.08
C ALA A 383 34.57 -4.23 4.06
N ARG A 384 33.71 -3.21 4.14
CA ARG A 384 32.53 -3.03 3.28
C ARG A 384 32.84 -2.29 1.98
N THR A 385 34.03 -2.47 1.43
CA THR A 385 34.38 -1.87 0.14
C THR A 385 33.58 -2.54 -0.99
N PRO A 386 33.37 -1.84 -2.12
CA PRO A 386 32.66 -2.41 -3.25
C PRO A 386 33.25 -3.72 -3.75
N GLU A 387 34.58 -3.81 -3.76
CA GLU A 387 35.32 -5.01 -4.19
C GLU A 387 35.08 -6.20 -3.26
N VAL A 388 35.19 -5.99 -1.93
CA VAL A 388 34.98 -7.08 -0.96
C VAL A 388 33.53 -7.57 -1.00
N LEU A 389 32.56 -6.64 -1.09
CA LEU A 389 31.15 -6.99 -1.21
C LEU A 389 30.85 -7.75 -2.51
N ALA A 390 31.46 -7.36 -3.63
CA ALA A 390 31.32 -8.07 -4.91
C ALA A 390 31.91 -9.49 -4.83
N ASN A 391 33.12 -9.63 -4.29
CA ASN A 391 33.78 -10.92 -4.15
C ASN A 391 32.99 -11.88 -3.25
N LEU A 392 32.45 -11.39 -2.12
CA LEU A 392 31.62 -12.22 -1.26
C LEU A 392 30.32 -12.65 -1.96
N ARG A 393 29.68 -11.78 -2.74
CA ARG A 393 28.49 -12.15 -3.53
C ARG A 393 28.78 -13.22 -4.56
N ILE A 394 29.96 -13.19 -5.19
CA ILE A 394 30.41 -14.25 -6.10
C ILE A 394 30.54 -15.57 -5.33
N SER A 395 31.24 -15.58 -4.20
CA SER A 395 31.38 -16.80 -3.38
C SER A 395 30.04 -17.34 -2.89
N ILE A 396 29.11 -16.47 -2.49
CA ILE A 396 27.75 -16.88 -2.11
C ILE A 396 27.03 -17.54 -3.28
N LYS A 397 27.12 -16.95 -4.48
CA LYS A 397 26.47 -17.48 -5.69
C LYS A 397 27.08 -18.81 -6.15
N GLU A 398 28.39 -18.98 -6.02
CA GLU A 398 29.06 -20.26 -6.31
C GLU A 398 28.58 -21.37 -5.38
N ASN A 399 28.23 -21.04 -4.13
CA ASN A 399 27.75 -21.97 -3.12
C ASN A 399 26.22 -22.07 -3.04
N SER A 400 25.46 -21.28 -3.81
CA SER A 400 23.98 -21.29 -3.73
C SER A 400 23.34 -22.56 -4.28
N GLY A 401 24.09 -23.33 -5.08
CA GLY A 401 23.68 -24.64 -5.59
C GLY A 401 23.89 -25.79 -4.60
N ASP A 402 24.66 -25.58 -3.54
CA ASP A 402 24.85 -26.57 -2.48
C ASP A 402 23.67 -26.51 -1.50
N LEU A 403 22.87 -27.58 -1.46
CA LEU A 403 21.69 -27.70 -0.62
C LEU A 403 22.01 -27.53 0.88
N SER A 404 23.19 -27.98 1.31
CA SER A 404 23.64 -27.91 2.70
C SER A 404 24.05 -26.49 3.09
N LEU A 405 24.52 -25.69 2.13
CA LEU A 405 24.89 -24.28 2.33
C LEU A 405 23.73 -23.32 2.04
N GLY A 406 22.65 -23.79 1.43
CA GLY A 406 21.50 -22.97 1.03
C GLY A 406 20.97 -22.04 2.13
N PRO A 407 20.73 -22.52 3.37
CA PRO A 407 20.22 -21.67 4.45
C PRO A 407 21.18 -20.52 4.81
N ILE A 408 22.48 -20.80 4.97
CA ILE A 408 23.48 -19.78 5.33
C ILE A 408 23.71 -18.78 4.18
N VAL A 409 23.69 -19.27 2.93
CA VAL A 409 23.78 -18.45 1.72
C VAL A 409 22.63 -17.44 1.67
N ARG A 410 21.37 -17.89 1.84
CA ARG A 410 20.20 -17.01 1.84
C ARG A 410 20.24 -15.98 2.97
N GLU A 411 20.70 -16.37 4.15
CA GLU A 411 20.87 -15.46 5.28
C GLU A 411 21.91 -14.37 4.97
N MET A 412 23.07 -14.76 4.42
CA MET A 412 24.10 -13.81 4.00
C MET A 412 23.57 -12.86 2.92
N GLU A 413 22.87 -13.35 1.89
CA GLU A 413 22.28 -12.50 0.85
C GLU A 413 21.32 -11.46 1.43
N GLY A 414 20.47 -11.87 2.38
CA GLY A 414 19.59 -10.96 3.11
C GLY A 414 20.37 -9.89 3.87
N ASN A 415 21.38 -10.29 4.63
CA ASN A 415 22.18 -9.39 5.45
C ASN A 415 23.04 -8.42 4.60
N LEU A 416 23.56 -8.86 3.46
CA LEU A 416 24.38 -8.03 2.57
C LEU A 416 23.61 -6.90 1.88
N LYS A 417 22.28 -6.94 1.87
CA LYS A 417 21.48 -5.77 1.45
C LYS A 417 21.74 -4.58 2.35
N ALA A 418 21.84 -4.77 3.67
CA ALA A 418 22.15 -3.71 4.62
C ALA A 418 23.64 -3.29 4.56
N ALA A 419 24.54 -4.22 4.23
CA ALA A 419 25.97 -3.94 4.09
C ALA A 419 26.29 -2.98 2.93
N ALA A 420 25.38 -2.88 1.97
CA ALA A 420 25.50 -2.02 0.79
C ALA A 420 25.24 -0.53 1.07
N PHE A 421 24.93 -0.14 2.31
CA PHE A 421 24.59 1.22 2.66
C PHE A 421 25.41 1.74 3.84
N VAL A 422 25.75 3.02 3.79
CA VAL A 422 26.34 3.78 4.90
C VAL A 422 25.45 4.99 5.18
N SER A 423 25.20 5.28 6.45
CA SER A 423 24.38 6.41 6.88
C SER A 423 25.26 7.61 7.23
N VAL A 424 24.85 8.80 6.78
CA VAL A 424 25.43 10.08 7.18
C VAL A 424 24.82 10.49 8.52
N GLY A 425 25.55 10.24 9.61
CA GLY A 425 25.08 10.54 10.96
C GLY A 425 25.11 12.04 11.26
N GLU A 426 26.28 12.65 11.18
CA GLU A 426 26.53 14.06 11.51
C GLU A 426 27.37 14.71 10.41
N VAL A 427 27.00 15.92 9.99
CA VAL A 427 27.83 16.79 9.16
C VAL A 427 28.22 18.01 9.99
N ARG A 428 29.52 18.18 10.22
CA ARG A 428 30.10 19.32 10.92
C ARG A 428 30.90 20.18 9.97
N ILE A 429 30.68 21.49 10.03
CA ILE A 429 31.34 22.48 9.20
C ILE A 429 31.96 23.53 10.11
N GLN A 430 33.27 23.74 9.97
CA GLN A 430 34.01 24.71 10.75
C GLN A 430 34.89 25.53 9.82
N GLY A 431 34.84 26.85 9.91
CA GLY A 431 35.64 27.70 9.04
C GLY A 431 35.19 29.14 9.11
N ASN A 432 35.68 29.94 8.18
CA ASN A 432 35.38 31.36 8.13
C ASN A 432 34.94 31.77 6.73
N LEU A 433 34.31 32.93 6.62
CA LEU A 433 33.97 33.54 5.33
C LEU A 433 35.25 34.07 4.65
N PRO A 434 35.21 34.37 3.34
CA PRO A 434 36.33 35.00 2.65
C PRO A 434 36.78 36.27 3.38
N GLU A 435 38.09 36.53 3.40
CA GLU A 435 38.74 37.50 4.31
C GLU A 435 38.06 38.87 4.31
N HIS A 436 37.75 39.40 3.12
CA HIS A 436 37.11 40.70 2.93
C HIS A 436 35.62 40.77 3.33
N PHE A 437 35.01 39.63 3.71
CA PHE A 437 33.65 39.52 4.22
C PHE A 437 33.57 39.13 5.70
N ARG A 438 34.71 38.87 6.36
CA ARG A 438 34.75 38.52 7.78
C ARG A 438 34.29 39.70 8.63
N ALA A 439 33.42 39.42 9.60
CA ALA A 439 32.91 40.39 10.56
C ALA A 439 32.17 39.65 11.68
N ASP A 440 32.11 40.25 12.87
CA ASP A 440 31.30 39.75 13.98
C ASP A 440 29.81 39.86 13.69
N ARG A 441 29.22 38.80 13.11
CA ARG A 441 27.85 38.77 12.58
C ARG A 441 27.23 37.40 12.80
N ASP A 442 25.92 37.35 12.80
CA ASP A 442 25.23 36.07 12.82
C ASP A 442 25.17 35.45 11.43
N VAL A 443 25.24 34.12 11.36
CA VAL A 443 25.06 33.33 10.15
C VAL A 443 23.92 32.31 10.33
N SER A 444 23.17 32.04 9.28
CA SER A 444 22.22 30.92 9.18
C SER A 444 22.35 30.26 7.82
N GLY A 445 21.62 29.18 7.56
CA GLY A 445 21.62 28.58 6.23
C GLY A 445 21.20 27.13 6.24
N SER A 446 21.69 26.38 5.25
CA SER A 446 21.40 24.96 5.08
C SER A 446 22.62 24.18 4.64
N VAL A 447 22.75 22.97 5.18
CA VAL A 447 23.64 21.94 4.63
C VAL A 447 22.80 21.07 3.71
N PHE A 448 23.29 20.76 2.52
CA PHE A 448 22.62 19.89 1.57
C PHE A 448 23.33 18.53 1.58
N VAL A 449 22.58 17.45 1.80
CA VAL A 449 23.09 16.08 1.74
C VAL A 449 22.30 15.36 0.66
N GLU A 450 22.95 14.99 -0.45
CA GLU A 450 22.25 14.50 -1.65
C GLU A 450 21.11 15.43 -2.12
N GLY A 451 21.37 16.73 -2.09
CA GLY A 451 20.40 17.75 -2.48
C GLY A 451 19.28 18.02 -1.46
N ALA A 452 19.14 17.22 -0.39
CA ALA A 452 18.16 17.46 0.66
C ALA A 452 18.66 18.55 1.63
N PRO A 453 17.93 19.67 1.80
CA PRO A 453 18.36 20.76 2.68
C PRO A 453 18.10 20.44 4.16
N ILE A 454 19.11 20.63 5.00
CA ILE A 454 19.06 20.53 6.46
C ILE A 454 19.38 21.91 7.03
N PRO A 455 18.37 22.69 7.46
CA PRO A 455 18.59 24.05 7.90
C PRO A 455 19.32 24.08 9.25
N PHE A 456 20.21 25.06 9.42
CA PHE A 456 20.77 25.39 10.72
C PHE A 456 20.34 26.81 11.13
N ALA A 457 19.93 26.92 12.39
CA ALA A 457 19.47 28.17 12.97
C ALA A 457 20.59 29.22 13.02
N ARG A 458 20.19 30.47 13.23
CA ARG A 458 21.10 31.61 13.39
C ARG A 458 22.11 31.35 14.52
N ARG A 459 23.41 31.53 14.22
CA ARG A 459 24.55 31.34 15.15
C ARG A 459 25.54 32.49 14.99
N PRO A 460 26.27 32.88 16.06
CA PRO A 460 27.31 33.89 15.95
C PRO A 460 28.49 33.38 15.14
N ALA A 461 28.98 34.21 14.22
CA ALA A 461 30.26 34.06 13.54
C ALA A 461 31.16 35.25 13.93
N SER A 462 32.41 34.98 14.29
CA SER A 462 33.37 36.04 14.61
C SER A 462 34.36 36.26 13.48
N GLU A 463 34.91 37.47 13.38
CA GLU A 463 35.91 37.82 12.38
C GLU A 463 37.14 36.88 12.44
N ILE A 464 37.57 36.51 13.65
CA ILE A 464 38.75 35.69 13.87
C ILE A 464 38.42 34.18 13.81
N ARG A 465 37.40 33.72 14.56
CA ARG A 465 37.12 32.28 14.73
C ARG A 465 36.12 31.71 13.72
N GLY A 466 35.49 32.56 12.91
CA GLY A 466 34.47 32.14 11.95
C GLY A 466 33.25 31.52 12.63
N PHE A 467 32.72 30.44 12.07
CA PHE A 467 31.52 29.73 12.51
C PHE A 467 31.77 28.21 12.63
N ASN A 468 30.93 27.56 13.43
CA ASN A 468 30.92 26.09 13.60
C ASN A 468 29.47 25.61 13.63
N VAL A 469 29.12 24.73 12.72
CA VAL A 469 27.77 24.19 12.52
C VAL A 469 27.84 22.68 12.56
N SER A 470 26.88 22.04 13.23
CA SER A 470 26.68 20.60 13.18
C SER A 470 25.19 20.32 12.90
N VAL A 471 24.93 19.41 11.96
CA VAL A 471 23.59 18.96 11.59
C VAL A 471 23.55 17.43 11.48
N ALA A 472 22.42 16.83 11.86
CA ALA A 472 22.17 15.40 11.67
C ALA A 472 21.39 15.17 10.37
N SER A 473 21.73 14.12 9.62
CA SER A 473 21.09 13.81 8.32
C SER A 473 20.31 12.50 8.33
N GLY A 474 20.93 11.40 8.79
CA GLY A 474 20.34 10.06 8.71
C GLY A 474 20.22 9.51 7.28
N LYS A 475 20.68 10.27 6.27
CA LYS A 475 20.64 9.87 4.86
C LYS A 475 21.52 8.64 4.62
N GLN A 476 20.99 7.64 3.93
CA GLN A 476 21.73 6.46 3.49
C GLN A 476 22.32 6.70 2.10
N ILE A 477 23.55 6.22 1.90
CA ILE A 477 24.33 6.29 0.66
C ILE A 477 24.67 4.86 0.25
N GLY A 478 24.38 4.51 -1.00
CA GLY A 478 24.65 3.19 -1.57
C GLY A 478 26.11 3.01 -2.01
N VAL A 479 26.54 1.75 -2.14
CA VAL A 479 27.80 1.40 -2.79
C VAL A 479 27.84 2.01 -4.19
N HIS A 480 28.95 2.67 -4.55
CA HIS A 480 29.18 3.38 -5.83
C HIS A 480 28.51 4.75 -5.98
N GLU A 481 27.81 5.24 -4.96
CA GLU A 481 27.27 6.62 -4.98
C GLU A 481 28.31 7.61 -4.43
N THR A 482 28.50 8.72 -5.14
CA THR A 482 29.27 9.86 -4.61
C THR A 482 28.40 10.65 -3.63
N LEU A 483 28.87 10.80 -2.39
CA LEU A 483 28.25 11.65 -1.39
C LEU A 483 28.44 13.13 -1.74
N ASN A 484 27.39 13.80 -2.17
CA ASN A 484 27.34 15.21 -2.50
C ASN A 484 26.93 16.03 -1.27
N ILE A 485 27.89 16.80 -0.74
CA ILE A 485 27.64 17.77 0.33
C ILE A 485 27.65 19.17 -0.24
N GLY A 486 26.55 19.90 -0.02
CA GLY A 486 26.43 21.32 -0.30
C GLY A 486 26.33 22.14 0.97
N LEU A 487 26.70 23.42 0.88
CA LEU A 487 26.56 24.39 1.95
C LEU A 487 26.01 25.69 1.37
N SER A 488 25.00 26.26 2.01
CA SER A 488 24.53 27.61 1.79
C SER A 488 24.54 28.37 3.12
N ILE A 489 25.15 29.55 3.14
CA ILE A 489 25.26 30.41 4.32
C ILE A 489 24.70 31.78 3.97
N GLU A 490 23.87 32.31 4.86
CA GLU A 490 23.40 33.69 4.89
C GLU A 490 24.06 34.41 6.06
N GLN A 491 24.84 35.46 5.77
CA GLN A 491 25.40 36.37 6.76
C GLN A 491 24.44 37.55 6.97
N HIS A 492 23.97 37.72 8.21
CA HIS A 492 22.98 38.74 8.58
C HIS A 492 23.64 40.09 8.81
N LEU A 493 23.33 41.08 7.96
CA LEU A 493 23.82 42.45 8.11
C LEU A 493 22.76 43.34 8.79
N ARG A 494 23.21 44.32 9.59
CA ARG A 494 22.30 45.19 10.37
C ARG A 494 21.59 46.26 9.54
N VAL A 495 22.28 46.81 8.53
CA VAL A 495 21.85 48.02 7.78
C VAL A 495 21.77 47.77 6.27
N ARG A 496 22.49 46.78 5.76
CA ARG A 496 22.51 46.40 4.33
C ARG A 496 21.78 45.08 4.14
N GLY A 497 21.45 44.73 2.88
CA GLY A 497 20.93 43.40 2.55
C GLY A 497 21.92 42.31 2.95
N ASN A 498 21.39 41.13 3.31
CA ASN A 498 22.20 39.98 3.71
C ASN A 498 23.12 39.51 2.57
N ARG A 499 24.20 38.81 2.93
CA ARG A 499 25.14 38.23 1.97
C ARG A 499 25.00 36.72 1.96
N PHE A 500 25.12 36.13 0.79
CA PHE A 500 24.97 34.70 0.60
C PHE A 500 26.28 34.07 0.12
N PHE A 501 26.58 32.90 0.66
CA PHE A 501 27.74 32.10 0.29
C PHE A 501 27.30 30.69 -0.01
N ALA A 502 27.93 30.04 -0.98
CA ALA A 502 27.64 28.66 -1.33
C ALA A 502 28.90 27.89 -1.72
N GLY A 503 28.82 26.57 -1.58
CA GLY A 503 29.89 25.66 -1.97
C GLY A 503 29.42 24.21 -1.96
N SER A 504 30.12 23.34 -2.65
CA SER A 504 29.84 21.90 -2.62
C SER A 504 31.05 21.05 -2.92
N VAL A 505 31.00 19.81 -2.46
CA VAL A 505 32.03 18.80 -2.69
C VAL A 505 31.38 17.43 -2.85
N GLY A 506 31.87 16.64 -3.81
CA GLY A 506 31.55 15.23 -3.93
C GLY A 506 32.62 14.40 -3.24
N ILE A 507 32.21 13.41 -2.46
CA ILE A 507 33.10 12.52 -1.69
C ILE A 507 32.74 11.09 -2.04
N ASP A 508 33.71 10.27 -2.45
CA ASP A 508 33.50 8.83 -2.51
C ASP A 508 33.48 8.28 -1.08
N ALA A 509 32.28 8.01 -0.56
CA ALA A 509 32.10 7.57 0.80
C ALA A 509 32.76 6.20 1.07
N PHE A 510 32.84 5.34 0.06
CA PHE A 510 33.38 3.98 0.20
C PHE A 510 34.90 3.94 0.07
N GLU A 511 35.50 4.85 -0.69
CA GLU A 511 36.94 5.10 -0.64
C GLU A 511 37.34 5.66 0.73
N ALA A 512 36.57 6.63 1.25
CA ALA A 512 36.88 7.30 2.50
C ALA A 512 36.83 6.36 3.73
N ILE A 513 35.95 5.36 3.75
CA ILE A 513 35.89 4.37 4.84
C ILE A 513 37.00 3.30 4.78
N GLY A 514 37.86 3.30 3.76
CA GLY A 514 38.96 2.32 3.65
C GLY A 514 39.93 2.35 4.84
N THR A 515 39.93 3.44 5.61
CA THR A 515 40.73 3.61 6.84
C THR A 515 39.92 3.51 8.14
N ALA A 516 38.64 3.13 8.06
CA ALA A 516 37.76 3.06 9.21
C ALA A 516 38.21 2.01 10.23
N ASP A 517 37.92 2.26 11.50
CA ASP A 517 38.03 1.27 12.56
C ASP A 517 36.67 1.12 13.25
N GLY A 518 36.06 -0.05 13.12
CA GLY A 518 34.68 -0.29 13.54
C GLY A 518 33.62 0.21 12.56
N LEU A 519 32.40 0.45 13.05
CA LEU A 519 31.22 0.81 12.26
C LEU A 519 30.92 2.32 12.22
N ASP A 520 31.81 3.13 12.76
CA ASP A 520 31.70 4.59 12.84
C ASP A 520 33.01 5.21 12.38
N HIS A 521 32.95 6.09 11.39
CA HIS A 521 34.12 6.72 10.82
C HIS A 521 33.89 8.20 10.54
N ARG A 522 34.91 9.03 10.77
CA ARG A 522 34.84 10.47 10.53
C ARG A 522 35.76 10.85 9.37
N VAL A 523 35.15 11.29 8.28
CA VAL A 523 35.85 11.78 7.09
C VAL A 523 36.07 13.28 7.22
N GLN A 524 37.28 13.74 6.94
CA GLN A 524 37.62 15.17 6.91
C GLN A 524 37.92 15.60 5.48
N GLN A 525 37.31 16.69 5.04
CA GLN A 525 37.46 17.24 3.69
C GLN A 525 37.45 18.77 3.76
N GLN A 526 38.09 19.43 2.80
CA GLN A 526 37.92 20.88 2.64
C GLN A 526 36.82 21.17 1.62
N LEU A 527 35.88 22.06 1.98
CA LEU A 527 34.81 22.54 1.12
C LEU A 527 35.10 23.99 0.73
N MET A 528 35.16 24.26 -0.57
CA MET A 528 35.38 25.59 -1.11
C MET A 528 34.06 26.37 -1.10
N ILE A 529 34.06 27.60 -0.56
CA ILE A 529 32.93 28.52 -0.58
C ILE A 529 33.25 29.80 -1.34
N SER A 530 32.24 30.36 -1.99
CA SER A 530 32.32 31.67 -2.66
C SER A 530 31.08 32.50 -2.41
N ASN A 531 31.22 33.83 -2.53
CA ASN A 531 30.08 34.74 -2.46
C ASN A 531 29.15 34.53 -3.66
N TYR A 532 27.85 34.38 -3.39
CA TYR A 532 26.82 34.26 -4.40
C TYR A 532 26.01 35.56 -4.49
N ALA A 533 26.57 36.54 -5.20
CA ALA A 533 26.06 37.92 -5.24
C ALA A 533 24.63 38.05 -5.79
N ASN A 534 24.18 37.09 -6.59
CA ASN A 534 22.85 37.10 -7.23
C ASN A 534 21.79 36.30 -6.45
N ALA A 535 22.14 35.62 -5.34
CA ALA A 535 21.13 34.92 -4.54
C ALA A 535 20.16 35.92 -3.93
N GLN A 536 18.86 35.69 -4.18
CA GLN A 536 17.82 36.43 -3.48
C GLN A 536 17.38 35.71 -2.19
N ARG A 537 17.62 34.40 -2.08
CA ARG A 537 17.23 33.56 -0.93
C ARG A 537 18.20 32.40 -0.70
N SER A 538 18.30 31.96 0.56
CA SER A 538 18.93 30.68 0.91
C SER A 538 18.16 29.52 0.27
N GLY A 539 18.81 28.73 -0.60
CA GLY A 539 18.18 27.57 -1.25
C GLY A 539 18.37 27.47 -2.76
N GLU A 540 18.78 28.56 -3.44
CA GLU A 540 19.11 28.53 -4.87
C GLU A 540 20.51 27.96 -5.08
N PHE A 541 20.60 26.63 -5.09
CA PHE A 541 21.81 25.88 -5.37
C PHE A 541 21.97 25.71 -6.88
N ALA A 542 22.45 26.75 -7.57
CA ALA A 542 22.79 26.67 -8.99
C ALA A 542 24.27 27.00 -9.17
N GLY A 543 25.11 25.97 -9.02
CA GLY A 543 26.52 25.91 -9.47
C GLY A 543 27.32 27.18 -9.19
N ALA A 544 27.89 27.31 -7.98
CA ALA A 544 28.80 28.39 -7.67
C ALA A 544 29.95 28.44 -8.70
N GLY A 545 30.15 29.62 -9.31
CA GLY A 545 31.13 29.84 -10.37
C GLY A 545 32.59 29.63 -9.92
N LYS A 546 33.46 29.41 -10.92
CA LYS A 546 34.82 28.84 -10.87
C LYS A 546 35.89 29.47 -9.95
N ALA A 547 35.61 30.51 -9.17
CA ALA A 547 36.61 31.12 -8.30
C ALA A 547 36.27 30.85 -6.82
N ALA A 548 36.95 29.88 -6.23
CA ALA A 548 36.89 29.64 -4.78
C ALA A 548 37.52 30.82 -4.04
N GLU A 549 36.80 31.39 -3.06
CA GLU A 549 37.27 32.56 -2.29
C GLU A 549 37.74 32.19 -0.88
N SER A 550 37.27 31.06 -0.34
CA SER A 550 37.70 30.53 0.96
C SER A 550 37.43 29.03 1.09
N THR A 551 38.08 28.38 2.06
CA THR A 551 37.84 26.98 2.45
C THR A 551 37.18 26.91 3.83
N VAL A 552 36.31 25.93 4.01
CA VAL A 552 35.82 25.50 5.31
C VAL A 552 36.13 24.03 5.52
N ASP A 553 36.44 23.65 6.75
CA ASP A 553 36.67 22.28 7.16
C ASP A 553 35.32 21.56 7.30
N LEU A 554 35.15 20.50 6.53
CA LEU A 554 34.00 19.62 6.52
C LEU A 554 34.38 18.31 7.21
N SER A 555 33.62 17.93 8.24
CA SER A 555 33.78 16.67 8.96
C SER A 555 32.47 15.90 8.90
N ILE A 556 32.49 14.72 8.29
CA ILE A 556 31.30 13.89 8.09
C ILE A 556 31.45 12.61 8.90
N ARG A 557 30.48 12.31 9.76
CA ARG A 557 30.39 11.05 10.49
C ARG A 557 29.57 10.06 9.68
N LEU A 558 30.23 9.01 9.19
CA LEU A 558 29.67 7.88 8.47
C LEU A 558 29.45 6.72 9.44
N ILE A 559 28.25 6.15 9.42
CA ILE A 559 27.84 5.09 10.35
C ILE A 559 27.21 3.95 9.56
N ALA A 560 27.62 2.71 9.84
CA ALA A 560 26.97 1.52 9.31
C ALA A 560 26.18 0.79 10.41
N SER A 561 25.06 0.18 10.01
CA SER A 561 24.37 -0.77 10.88
C SER A 561 25.21 -2.04 11.03
N PRO A 562 25.31 -2.64 12.24
CA PRO A 562 25.90 -3.95 12.42
C PRO A 562 25.11 -4.97 11.60
N LEU A 563 25.80 -5.93 10.99
CA LEU A 563 25.11 -7.05 10.36
C LEU A 563 24.74 -8.09 11.43
N PRO A 564 23.65 -8.85 11.26
CA PRO A 564 23.31 -9.92 12.18
C PRO A 564 24.41 -11.00 12.23
N GLU A 565 24.51 -11.69 13.36
CA GLU A 565 25.29 -12.94 13.40
C GLU A 565 24.58 -14.00 12.56
N LEU A 566 25.35 -14.83 11.87
CA LEU A 566 24.80 -15.95 11.09
C LEU A 566 24.34 -17.05 12.05
N LYS A 567 23.17 -17.63 11.81
CA LYS A 567 22.70 -18.76 12.62
C LYS A 567 23.64 -19.96 12.47
N GLU A 568 23.80 -20.73 13.54
CA GLU A 568 24.50 -22.00 13.47
C GLU A 568 23.65 -23.01 12.69
N VAL A 569 24.06 -23.32 11.46
CA VAL A 569 23.33 -24.24 10.58
C VAL A 569 23.85 -25.67 10.70
N VAL A 570 25.14 -25.85 11.06
CA VAL A 570 25.79 -27.16 11.13
C VAL A 570 26.75 -27.20 12.32
N HIS A 571 26.69 -28.26 13.14
CA HIS A 571 27.71 -28.55 14.14
C HIS A 571 28.94 -29.14 13.44
N CYS A 572 29.76 -28.25 12.90
CA CYS A 572 31.11 -28.59 12.44
C CYS A 572 31.98 -28.82 13.68
N GLN A 573 32.35 -30.08 13.91
CA GLN A 573 33.23 -30.50 15.01
C GLN A 573 34.70 -30.45 14.63
#